data_AF-A0A559T891-F1
#
_entry.id   AF-A0A559T891-F1
#
_cell.length_a   1.000
_cell.length_b   1.000
_cell.length_c   1.000
_cell.angle_alpha   90.00
_cell.angle_beta   90.00
_cell.angle_gamma   90.00
#
_symmetry.space_group_name_H-M   'P 1'
#
loop_
_entity.id
_entity.type
_entity.pdbx_description
1 polymer ?
#
loop_
_entity_poly.entity_id
_entity_poly.type
_entity_poly.pdbx_seq_one_letter_code
_entity_poly.pdbx_strand_id
1 'polypeptide(L)'
;MRNYNLLWCVWVLWALFIILRLTGISFTDINLKRALLTALAMALLATLVFIYKITRMKKMLSFNKQKKSTNDNKASDMIDQPVAQPQTQPEPASLADVADAIKPIRAKKDTFISNGALFTGVIEGDGNIIVEGKVEGNIVCTHMVRIENSGHVKGEIRAQQIMINGAVEGRCYADSLSIQPKGSMRGDIYADEIAIEKGGIFIGQSQLMQKTPPQTQGAQAKITPLKAAATPEEHNELASLPMPGKQAK
;
A
#
# COMPACT_ATOMS: atom_id res chain seq x y z
N MET A 1 -14.46 -16.24 -6.62
CA MET A 1 -13.57 -17.08 -5.79
C MET A 1 -13.83 -18.53 -6.17
N ARG A 2 -12.94 -19.16 -6.94
CA ARG A 2 -13.15 -20.52 -7.47
C ARG A 2 -12.90 -21.53 -6.34
N ASN A 3 -13.90 -22.36 -6.07
CA ASN A 3 -13.94 -23.29 -4.94
C ASN A 3 -12.90 -24.41 -5.11
N TYR A 4 -11.79 -24.34 -4.37
CA TYR A 4 -10.74 -25.38 -4.27
C TYR A 4 -11.23 -26.70 -3.66
N ASN A 5 -12.50 -26.79 -3.28
CA ASN A 5 -13.09 -27.96 -2.62
C ASN A 5 -13.29 -29.16 -3.56
N LEU A 6 -13.38 -28.94 -4.88
CA LEU A 6 -13.61 -30.04 -5.84
C LEU A 6 -12.35 -30.89 -6.06
N LEU A 7 -11.19 -30.24 -6.07
CA LEU A 7 -9.90 -30.92 -6.30
C LEU A 7 -9.54 -31.84 -5.13
N TRP A 8 -9.91 -31.44 -3.91
CA TRP A 8 -9.74 -32.24 -2.71
C TRP A 8 -10.65 -33.48 -2.70
N CYS A 9 -11.91 -33.33 -3.15
CA CYS A 9 -12.81 -34.46 -3.33
C CYS A 9 -12.28 -35.47 -4.36
N VAL A 10 -11.75 -35.01 -5.50
CA VAL A 10 -11.18 -35.90 -6.53
C VAL A 10 -9.97 -36.67 -5.99
N TRP A 11 -9.14 -36.03 -5.16
CA TRP A 11 -7.97 -36.68 -4.55
C TRP A 11 -8.36 -37.74 -3.52
N VAL A 12 -9.37 -37.47 -2.69
CA VAL A 12 -9.91 -38.44 -1.71
C VAL A 12 -10.55 -39.63 -2.43
N LEU A 13 -11.27 -39.38 -3.53
CA LEU A 13 -11.92 -40.43 -4.31
C LEU A 13 -10.90 -41.35 -5.00
N TRP A 14 -9.79 -40.76 -5.47
CA TRP A 14 -8.68 -41.51 -6.06
C TRP A 14 -7.90 -42.32 -5.01
N ALA A 15 -7.62 -41.75 -3.84
CA ALA A 15 -7.00 -42.46 -2.72
C ALA A 15 -7.86 -43.63 -2.22
N LEU A 16 -9.19 -43.44 -2.14
CA LEU A 16 -10.13 -44.48 -1.76
C LEU A 16 -10.18 -45.62 -2.78
N PHE A 17 -10.10 -45.31 -4.09
CA PHE A 17 -9.99 -46.33 -5.14
C PHE A 17 -8.69 -47.14 -5.06
N ILE A 18 -7.57 -46.49 -4.73
CA ILE A 18 -6.28 -47.14 -4.50
C ILE A 18 -6.34 -48.06 -3.26
N ILE A 19 -6.98 -47.63 -2.17
CA ILE A 19 -7.20 -48.46 -0.98
C ILE A 19 -8.11 -49.66 -1.30
N LEU A 20 -9.16 -49.46 -2.10
CA LEU A 20 -10.02 -50.54 -2.59
C LEU A 20 -9.26 -51.58 -3.42
N ARG A 21 -8.29 -51.12 -4.22
CA ARG A 21 -7.42 -51.99 -5.03
C ARG A 21 -6.37 -52.70 -4.18
N LEU A 22 -5.80 -52.04 -3.17
CA LEU A 22 -4.77 -52.60 -2.28
C LEU A 22 -5.32 -53.62 -1.30
N THR A 23 -6.58 -53.50 -0.91
CA THR A 23 -7.22 -54.41 0.05
C THR A 23 -7.67 -55.74 -0.56
N GLY A 24 -7.36 -56.00 -1.84
CA GLY A 24 -7.35 -57.33 -2.43
C GLY A 24 -8.59 -58.14 -2.07
N ILE A 25 -9.76 -57.67 -2.47
CA ILE A 25 -11.03 -58.27 -2.06
C ILE A 25 -11.16 -59.66 -2.67
N SER A 26 -10.90 -60.68 -1.86
CA SER A 26 -11.36 -62.04 -2.07
C SER A 26 -11.97 -62.58 -0.78
N PHE A 27 -13.27 -62.87 -0.88
CA PHE A 27 -14.03 -63.88 -0.12
C PHE A 27 -14.05 -63.81 1.41
N THR A 28 -15.03 -63.07 1.96
CA THR A 28 -16.03 -63.60 2.92
C THR A 28 -17.08 -62.53 3.27
N ASP A 29 -18.34 -62.76 2.89
CA ASP A 29 -19.49 -61.84 3.03
C ASP A 29 -19.75 -61.26 4.45
N ILE A 30 -19.16 -61.83 5.50
CA ILE A 30 -19.29 -61.36 6.88
C ILE A 30 -18.40 -60.16 7.19
N ASN A 31 -17.24 -60.08 6.54
CA ASN A 31 -16.32 -58.96 6.71
C ASN A 31 -16.74 -57.75 5.87
N LEU A 32 -17.45 -57.97 4.75
CA LEU A 32 -17.98 -56.89 3.93
C LEU A 32 -19.06 -56.10 4.65
N LYS A 33 -20.01 -56.79 5.31
CA LYS A 33 -21.04 -56.13 6.13
C LYS A 33 -20.42 -55.38 7.32
N ARG A 34 -19.42 -55.96 7.99
CA ARG A 34 -18.71 -55.31 9.11
C ARG A 34 -17.86 -54.13 8.64
N ALA A 35 -17.16 -54.24 7.52
CA ALA A 35 -16.38 -53.16 6.93
C ALA A 35 -17.27 -52.03 6.40
N LEU A 36 -18.43 -52.37 5.82
CA LEU A 36 -19.44 -51.39 5.42
C LEU A 36 -19.99 -50.67 6.65
N LEU A 37 -20.32 -51.41 7.71
CA LEU A 37 -20.84 -50.84 8.96
C LEU A 37 -19.83 -49.92 9.64
N THR A 38 -18.54 -50.30 9.70
CA THR A 38 -17.49 -49.46 10.26
C THR A 38 -17.20 -48.23 9.40
N ALA A 39 -17.21 -48.37 8.07
CA ALA A 39 -17.05 -47.24 7.16
C ALA A 39 -18.22 -46.25 7.27
N LEU A 40 -19.46 -46.74 7.37
CA LEU A 40 -20.65 -45.91 7.53
C LEU A 40 -20.68 -45.23 8.91
N ALA A 41 -20.26 -45.93 9.96
CA ALA A 41 -20.09 -45.35 11.30
C ALA A 41 -19.01 -44.26 11.34
N MET A 42 -17.86 -44.49 10.69
CA MET A 42 -16.78 -43.50 10.56
C MET A 42 -17.23 -42.28 9.73
N ALA A 43 -17.99 -42.50 8.65
CA ALA A 43 -18.56 -41.43 7.85
C ALA A 43 -19.62 -40.63 8.63
N LEU A 44 -20.47 -41.29 9.43
CA LEU A 44 -21.42 -40.63 10.32
C LEU A 44 -20.73 -39.83 11.43
N LEU A 45 -19.68 -40.39 12.04
CA LEU A 45 -18.87 -39.66 13.03
C LEU A 45 -18.17 -38.46 12.41
N ALA A 46 -17.56 -38.62 11.24
CA ALA A 46 -16.90 -37.52 10.53
C ALA A 46 -17.90 -36.41 10.13
N THR A 47 -19.10 -36.78 9.64
CA THR A 47 -20.15 -35.81 9.30
C THR A 47 -20.72 -35.12 10.54
N LEU A 48 -20.92 -35.82 11.66
CA LEU A 48 -21.32 -35.21 12.93
C LEU A 48 -20.27 -34.25 13.46
N VAL A 49 -18.98 -34.61 13.42
CA VAL A 49 -17.88 -33.71 13.80
C VAL A 49 -17.81 -32.50 12.85
N PHE A 50 -18.04 -32.70 11.56
CA PHE A 50 -18.10 -31.62 10.57
C PHE A 50 -19.28 -30.68 10.81
N ILE A 51 -20.48 -31.22 11.08
CA ILE A 51 -21.67 -30.46 11.46
C ILE A 51 -21.43 -29.73 12.78
N TYR A 52 -20.81 -30.37 13.78
CA TYR A 52 -20.46 -29.73 15.05
C TYR A 52 -19.46 -28.59 14.84
N LYS A 53 -18.44 -28.77 13.99
CA LYS A 53 -17.46 -27.74 13.65
C LYS A 53 -18.12 -26.57 12.89
N ILE A 54 -19.02 -26.85 11.95
CA ILE A 54 -19.82 -25.82 11.24
C ILE A 54 -20.74 -25.08 12.19
N THR A 55 -21.43 -25.78 13.09
CA THR A 55 -22.35 -25.18 14.06
C THR A 55 -21.59 -24.34 15.09
N ARG A 56 -20.40 -24.82 15.52
CA ARG A 56 -19.47 -24.08 16.36
C ARG A 56 -18.94 -22.82 15.65
N MET A 57 -18.71 -22.87 14.34
CA MET A 57 -18.32 -21.69 13.55
C MET A 57 -19.48 -20.72 13.31
N LYS A 58 -20.73 -21.21 13.19
CA LYS A 58 -21.93 -20.35 13.07
C LYS A 58 -22.33 -19.65 14.37
N LYS A 59 -21.87 -20.13 15.54
CA LYS A 59 -22.10 -19.47 16.84
C LYS A 59 -21.26 -18.18 17.05
N MET A 60 -20.51 -17.74 16.03
CA MET A 60 -19.77 -16.47 16.03
C MET A 60 -20.24 -15.48 14.95
N LEU A 61 -21.44 -15.67 14.39
CA LEU A 61 -22.08 -14.70 13.50
C LEU A 61 -23.39 -14.19 14.10
N SER A 62 -23.32 -13.74 15.37
CA SER A 62 -24.39 -12.96 15.99
C SER A 62 -24.28 -11.50 15.55
N PHE A 63 -25.28 -11.09 14.80
CA PHE A 63 -25.73 -9.72 14.54
C PHE A 63 -25.29 -8.67 15.57
N ASN A 64 -24.51 -7.68 15.13
CA ASN A 64 -24.52 -6.35 15.76
C ASN A 64 -25.19 -5.37 14.80
N LYS A 65 -26.51 -5.20 14.98
CA LYS A 65 -27.31 -4.15 14.35
C LYS A 65 -27.77 -3.20 15.45
N GLN A 66 -26.96 -2.18 15.73
CA GLN A 66 -27.35 -1.03 16.54
C GLN A 66 -26.97 0.24 15.76
N LYS A 67 -27.93 0.70 14.94
CA LYS A 67 -28.09 2.13 14.70
C LYS A 67 -28.98 2.64 15.83
N LYS A 68 -28.50 3.58 16.64
CA LYS A 68 -29.36 4.60 17.23
C LYS A 68 -28.58 5.89 17.45
N SER A 69 -28.80 6.79 16.50
CA SER A 69 -28.64 8.23 16.66
C SER A 69 -29.55 8.70 17.78
N THR A 70 -28.99 9.23 18.86
CA THR A 70 -29.66 10.17 19.79
C THR A 70 -28.54 10.87 20.55
N ASN A 71 -28.17 12.08 20.12
CA ASN A 71 -27.56 13.03 21.03
C ASN A 71 -28.40 14.30 20.94
N ASP A 72 -29.32 14.40 21.89
CA ASP A 72 -30.14 15.56 22.16
C ASP A 72 -29.26 16.59 22.87
N ASN A 73 -28.99 17.74 22.22
CA ASN A 73 -28.54 18.94 22.92
C ASN A 73 -29.53 20.07 22.60
N LYS A 74 -30.41 20.31 23.57
CA LYS A 74 -31.26 21.50 23.79
C LYS A 74 -31.12 21.74 25.30
N ALA A 75 -30.80 22.90 25.86
CA ALA A 75 -31.13 24.31 25.62
C ALA A 75 -30.00 25.16 26.30
N SER A 76 -29.88 26.50 26.32
CA SER A 76 -30.56 27.69 25.79
C SER A 76 -29.74 28.90 26.30
N ASP A 77 -29.69 30.00 25.54
CA ASP A 77 -29.91 31.41 25.95
C ASP A 77 -29.37 32.36 24.86
N MET A 78 -30.27 33.00 24.09
CA MET A 78 -30.64 34.43 24.13
C MET A 78 -29.47 35.35 23.73
N ILE A 79 -29.56 36.21 22.70
CA ILE A 79 -30.36 37.44 22.63
C ILE A 79 -30.47 37.94 21.15
N ASP A 80 -31.65 38.51 20.86
CA ASP A 80 -32.10 39.48 19.84
C ASP A 80 -32.13 39.25 18.31
N GLN A 81 -33.35 39.52 17.83
CA GLN A 81 -33.90 39.76 16.49
C GLN A 81 -33.78 41.28 16.13
N PRO A 82 -34.32 41.85 15.01
CA PRO A 82 -35.24 41.31 13.97
C PRO A 82 -34.99 41.81 12.50
N VAL A 83 -35.90 41.39 11.59
CA VAL A 83 -36.35 42.05 10.32
C VAL A 83 -35.49 41.77 9.06
N ALA A 84 -35.96 41.34 7.86
CA ALA A 84 -37.28 41.13 7.24
C ALA A 84 -37.17 40.10 6.08
N GLN A 85 -38.27 39.36 5.83
CA GLN A 85 -38.57 38.66 4.57
C GLN A 85 -39.35 39.59 3.63
N PRO A 86 -39.38 39.32 2.31
CA PRO A 86 -40.66 38.87 1.75
C PRO A 86 -40.56 37.66 0.79
N GLN A 87 -41.60 36.84 0.87
CA GLN A 87 -41.91 35.66 0.07
C GLN A 87 -42.31 36.04 -1.36
N THR A 88 -42.02 35.18 -2.35
CA THR A 88 -43.02 34.81 -3.37
C THR A 88 -42.72 33.41 -3.90
N GLN A 89 -43.64 32.49 -3.61
CA GLN A 89 -43.69 31.12 -4.12
C GLN A 89 -44.97 31.04 -4.97
N PRO A 90 -44.90 30.54 -6.20
CA PRO A 90 -46.00 29.75 -6.76
C PRO A 90 -45.52 28.33 -7.14
N GLU A 91 -46.14 27.33 -6.53
CA GLU A 91 -46.16 25.90 -6.91
C GLU A 91 -47.25 25.68 -8.01
N PRO A 92 -47.34 24.59 -8.81
CA PRO A 92 -46.39 23.57 -9.32
C PRO A 92 -46.46 23.37 -10.86
N ALA A 93 -45.37 22.93 -11.52
CA ALA A 93 -45.47 22.23 -12.81
C ALA A 93 -44.28 21.28 -13.09
N SER A 94 -44.60 19.98 -13.10
CA SER A 94 -43.92 18.82 -13.72
C SER A 94 -42.65 18.23 -13.08
N LEU A 95 -42.80 16.97 -12.67
CA LEU A 95 -41.86 16.06 -12.00
C LEU A 95 -41.03 15.19 -12.97
N ALA A 96 -40.88 15.53 -14.26
CA ALA A 96 -40.39 14.58 -15.27
C ALA A 96 -39.01 14.90 -15.89
N ASP A 97 -38.52 16.14 -15.86
CA ASP A 97 -37.28 16.52 -16.59
C ASP A 97 -35.98 16.36 -15.78
N VAL A 98 -36.03 15.82 -14.56
CA VAL A 98 -34.86 15.58 -13.70
C VAL A 98 -34.28 14.16 -13.79
N ALA A 99 -34.74 13.34 -14.74
CA ALA A 99 -34.39 11.91 -14.78
C ALA A 99 -33.12 11.55 -15.60
N ASP A 100 -32.50 12.47 -16.35
CA ASP A 100 -31.48 12.11 -17.36
C ASP A 100 -30.01 12.44 -17.01
N ALA A 101 -29.69 12.79 -15.76
CA ALA A 101 -28.32 13.20 -15.39
C ALA A 101 -27.65 12.42 -14.24
N ILE A 102 -28.18 11.29 -13.78
CA ILE A 102 -27.46 10.44 -12.82
C ILE A 102 -26.63 9.40 -13.57
N LYS A 103 -25.57 9.87 -14.24
CA LYS A 103 -24.47 8.97 -14.64
C LYS A 103 -23.92 8.38 -13.33
N PRO A 104 -23.91 7.05 -13.12
CA PRO A 104 -23.34 6.51 -11.89
C PRO A 104 -21.86 6.89 -11.89
N ILE A 105 -21.47 7.82 -11.02
CA ILE A 105 -20.08 8.09 -10.72
C ILE A 105 -19.54 6.76 -10.22
N ARG A 106 -18.79 6.05 -11.07
CA ARG A 106 -18.00 4.89 -10.65
C ARG A 106 -16.95 5.44 -9.70
N ALA A 107 -17.30 5.52 -8.42
CA ALA A 107 -16.33 5.73 -7.37
C ALA A 107 -15.34 4.57 -7.46
N LYS A 108 -14.13 4.86 -7.96
CA LYS A 108 -13.01 3.92 -7.85
C LYS A 108 -12.84 3.64 -6.37
N LYS A 109 -12.94 2.36 -6.00
CA LYS A 109 -12.80 1.97 -4.61
C LYS A 109 -11.33 2.03 -4.24
N ASP A 110 -11.05 2.65 -3.11
CA ASP A 110 -9.73 2.65 -2.52
C ASP A 110 -9.44 1.26 -1.94
N THR A 111 -8.19 0.82 -2.11
CA THR A 111 -7.69 -0.41 -1.53
C THR A 111 -6.93 -0.08 -0.27
N PHE A 112 -7.37 -0.65 0.85
CA PHE A 112 -6.72 -0.47 2.14
C PHE A 112 -6.03 -1.77 2.55
N ILE A 113 -4.74 -1.67 2.85
CA ILE A 113 -3.94 -2.74 3.43
C ILE A 113 -3.77 -2.42 4.90
N SER A 114 -4.51 -3.13 5.75
CA SER A 114 -4.53 -2.89 7.19
C SER A 114 -3.20 -3.22 7.87
N ASN A 115 -2.95 -2.58 9.01
CA ASN A 115 -1.87 -2.93 9.91
C ASN A 115 -1.96 -4.42 10.32
N GLY A 116 -0.85 -5.15 10.18
CA GLY A 116 -0.76 -6.60 10.43
C GLY A 116 -0.97 -7.50 9.20
N ALA A 117 -1.34 -6.93 8.04
CA ALA A 117 -1.34 -7.68 6.79
C ALA A 117 0.09 -7.82 6.24
N LEU A 118 0.47 -9.04 5.89
CA LEU A 118 1.71 -9.35 5.18
C LEU A 118 1.36 -9.77 3.76
N PHE A 119 1.72 -8.94 2.78
CA PHE A 119 1.56 -9.24 1.38
C PHE A 119 2.89 -9.64 0.75
N THR A 120 2.89 -10.76 0.02
CA THR A 120 4.02 -11.23 -0.76
C THR A 120 3.56 -11.50 -2.19
N GLY A 121 4.16 -10.83 -3.17
CA GLY A 121 3.84 -11.01 -4.59
C GLY A 121 3.62 -9.71 -5.37
N VAL A 122 2.72 -9.74 -6.35
CA VAL A 122 2.40 -8.59 -7.21
C VAL A 122 1.01 -8.07 -6.87
N ILE A 123 0.91 -6.77 -6.62
CA ILE A 123 -0.35 -6.06 -6.34
C ILE A 123 -0.62 -5.15 -7.53
N GLU A 124 -1.77 -5.34 -8.18
CA GLU A 124 -2.24 -4.46 -9.26
C GLU A 124 -3.54 -3.79 -8.82
N GLY A 125 -3.58 -2.46 -8.89
CA GLY A 125 -4.75 -1.67 -8.49
C GLY A 125 -4.95 -0.43 -9.35
N ASP A 126 -6.17 -0.22 -9.83
CA ASP A 126 -6.52 0.96 -10.63
C ASP A 126 -6.96 2.17 -9.79
N GLY A 127 -7.19 1.97 -8.49
CA GLY A 127 -7.65 2.98 -7.53
C GLY A 127 -6.54 3.46 -6.61
N ASN A 128 -6.89 4.23 -5.59
CA ASN A 128 -5.91 4.65 -4.59
C ASN A 128 -5.58 3.46 -3.68
N ILE A 129 -4.29 3.28 -3.37
CA ILE A 129 -3.83 2.22 -2.48
C ILE A 129 -3.24 2.86 -1.23
N ILE A 130 -3.78 2.47 -0.08
CA ILE A 130 -3.31 2.93 1.23
C ILE A 130 -2.71 1.73 1.96
N VAL A 131 -1.44 1.86 2.36
CA VAL A 131 -0.65 0.77 2.93
C VAL A 131 -0.26 1.07 4.37
N GLU A 132 -0.87 0.37 5.32
CA GLU A 132 -0.55 0.41 6.77
C GLU A 132 0.19 -0.84 7.27
N GLY A 133 0.38 -1.84 6.39
CA GLY A 133 0.99 -3.14 6.72
C GLY A 133 2.35 -3.39 6.07
N LYS A 134 2.76 -4.65 6.01
CA LYS A 134 4.03 -5.07 5.40
C LYS A 134 3.81 -5.62 4.00
N VAL A 135 4.51 -5.08 3.01
CA VAL A 135 4.42 -5.50 1.61
C VAL A 135 5.81 -5.85 1.10
N GLU A 136 5.97 -7.07 0.62
CA GLU A 136 7.19 -7.57 0.00
C GLU A 136 6.88 -7.98 -1.45
N GLY A 137 7.28 -7.15 -2.42
CA GLY A 137 7.05 -7.46 -3.83
C GLY A 137 6.87 -6.24 -4.73
N ASN A 138 6.08 -6.40 -5.80
CA ASN A 138 5.86 -5.36 -6.80
C ASN A 138 4.46 -4.76 -6.66
N ILE A 139 4.37 -3.44 -6.54
CA ILE A 139 3.11 -2.70 -6.45
C ILE A 139 2.95 -1.91 -7.74
N VAL A 140 1.90 -2.21 -8.51
CA VAL A 140 1.53 -1.48 -9.72
C VAL A 140 0.20 -0.79 -9.47
N CYS A 141 0.23 0.53 -9.42
CA CYS A 141 -0.92 1.38 -9.24
C CYS A 141 -1.04 2.35 -10.41
N THR A 142 -2.25 2.56 -10.92
CA THR A 142 -2.46 3.53 -12.00
C THR A 142 -2.64 4.96 -11.47
N HIS A 143 -2.93 5.16 -10.18
CA HIS A 143 -3.28 6.46 -9.61
C HIS A 143 -2.33 6.83 -8.45
N MET A 144 -2.80 6.69 -7.21
CA MET A 144 -2.07 7.14 -6.02
C MET A 144 -1.73 5.96 -5.11
N VAL A 145 -0.51 5.95 -4.60
CA VAL A 145 -0.08 5.05 -3.52
C VAL A 145 0.32 5.89 -2.32
N ARG A 146 -0.33 5.65 -1.19
CA ARG A 146 0.00 6.27 0.09
C ARG A 146 0.48 5.20 1.05
N ILE A 147 1.67 5.40 1.59
CA ILE A 147 2.28 4.51 2.57
C ILE A 147 2.16 5.23 3.91
N GLU A 148 1.45 4.62 4.85
CA GLU A 148 1.26 5.17 6.19
C GLU A 148 2.47 4.88 7.10
N ASN A 149 2.48 5.49 8.28
CA ASN A 149 3.57 5.36 9.25
C ASN A 149 3.87 3.91 9.70
N SER A 150 2.87 3.04 9.74
CA SER A 150 3.06 1.61 10.04
C SER A 150 3.41 0.77 8.81
N GLY A 151 3.41 1.38 7.62
CA GLY A 151 3.68 0.74 6.34
C GLY A 151 5.17 0.46 6.16
N HIS A 152 5.48 -0.80 5.85
CA HIS A 152 6.81 -1.25 5.46
C HIS A 152 6.74 -1.88 4.07
N VAL A 153 7.30 -1.21 3.07
CA VAL A 153 7.31 -1.72 1.69
C VAL A 153 8.73 -2.07 1.27
N LYS A 154 8.92 -3.31 0.84
CA LYS A 154 10.18 -3.80 0.28
C LYS A 154 9.95 -4.30 -1.13
N GLY A 155 10.59 -3.66 -2.11
CA GLY A 155 10.54 -4.11 -3.51
C GLY A 155 10.40 -2.97 -4.50
N GLU A 156 9.54 -3.16 -5.50
CA GLU A 156 9.35 -2.20 -6.60
C GLU A 156 7.95 -1.58 -6.50
N ILE A 157 7.86 -0.26 -6.62
CA ILE A 157 6.59 0.48 -6.58
C ILE A 157 6.47 1.29 -7.86
N ARG A 158 5.37 1.14 -8.57
CA ARG A 158 5.01 1.94 -9.75
C ARG A 158 3.67 2.60 -9.52
N ALA A 159 3.62 3.93 -9.54
CA ALA A 159 2.39 4.71 -9.41
C ALA A 159 2.48 6.02 -10.21
N GLN A 160 1.40 6.80 -10.34
CA GLN A 160 1.54 8.19 -10.83
C GLN A 160 1.97 9.10 -9.67
N GLN A 161 1.31 8.97 -8.52
CA GLN A 161 1.63 9.75 -7.33
C GLN A 161 1.95 8.83 -6.14
N ILE A 162 3.08 9.08 -5.49
CA ILE A 162 3.48 8.34 -4.28
C ILE A 162 3.60 9.31 -3.11
N MET A 163 2.95 8.98 -1.99
CA MET A 163 3.09 9.68 -0.72
C MET A 163 3.66 8.72 0.34
N ILE A 164 4.83 9.05 0.89
CA ILE A 164 5.56 8.18 1.82
C ILE A 164 5.53 8.77 3.23
N ASN A 165 4.77 8.15 4.13
CA ASN A 165 4.73 8.46 5.56
C ASN A 165 5.31 7.33 6.43
N GLY A 166 5.80 6.25 5.82
CA GLY A 166 6.39 5.08 6.50
C GLY A 166 7.78 4.74 5.96
N ALA A 167 8.15 3.45 5.98
CA ALA A 167 9.45 2.98 5.53
C ALA A 167 9.38 2.24 4.19
N VAL A 168 10.21 2.67 3.23
CA VAL A 168 10.29 2.08 1.89
C VAL A 168 11.72 1.70 1.57
N GLU A 169 11.92 0.45 1.15
CA GLU A 169 13.21 -0.08 0.72
C GLU A 169 13.10 -0.68 -0.69
N GLY A 170 13.78 -0.08 -1.67
CA GLY A 170 13.86 -0.62 -3.02
C GLY A 170 13.75 0.46 -4.10
N ARG A 171 13.03 0.15 -5.19
CA ARG A 171 12.93 1.02 -6.37
C ARG A 171 11.53 1.62 -6.47
N CYS A 172 11.42 2.93 -6.59
CA CYS A 172 10.14 3.60 -6.81
C CYS A 172 10.12 4.29 -8.17
N TYR A 173 9.02 4.13 -8.89
CA TYR A 173 8.73 4.76 -10.16
C TYR A 173 7.44 5.57 -9.99
N ALA A 174 7.53 6.90 -10.07
CA ALA A 174 6.37 7.78 -9.96
C ALA A 174 6.53 9.07 -10.76
N ASP A 175 5.44 9.68 -11.21
CA ASP A 175 5.53 11.00 -11.83
C ASP A 175 5.81 12.06 -10.75
N SER A 176 5.04 12.03 -9.64
CA SER A 176 5.25 12.89 -8.47
C SER A 176 5.40 12.08 -7.18
N LEU A 177 6.49 12.31 -6.44
CA LEU A 177 6.79 11.65 -5.17
C LEU A 177 6.89 12.68 -4.02
N SER A 178 6.11 12.47 -2.96
CA SER A 178 6.11 13.29 -1.76
C SER A 178 6.52 12.47 -0.53
N ILE A 179 7.61 12.88 0.12
CA ILE A 179 8.08 12.27 1.37
C ILE A 179 7.57 13.13 2.54
N GLN A 180 6.73 12.53 3.38
CA GLN A 180 6.16 13.15 4.58
C GLN A 180 7.19 13.21 5.73
N PRO A 181 6.92 13.96 6.81
CA PRO A 181 7.86 14.15 7.93
C PRO A 181 8.33 12.87 8.64
N LYS A 182 7.58 11.77 8.57
CA LYS A 182 7.96 10.46 9.14
C LYS A 182 8.36 9.43 8.08
N GLY A 183 8.39 9.83 6.82
CA GLY A 183 8.77 8.99 5.69
C GLY A 183 10.27 8.72 5.68
N SER A 184 10.65 7.46 5.55
CA SER A 184 12.02 7.04 5.26
C SER A 184 12.05 6.23 3.99
N MET A 185 12.78 6.72 2.99
CA MET A 185 13.00 6.02 1.73
C MET A 185 14.47 5.66 1.56
N ARG A 186 14.73 4.38 1.30
CA ARG A 186 16.04 3.82 1.02
C ARG A 186 16.06 3.12 -0.33
N GLY A 187 16.95 3.53 -1.23
CA GLY A 187 17.10 2.94 -2.56
C GLY A 187 16.92 3.94 -3.69
N ASP A 188 16.51 3.45 -4.86
CA ASP A 188 16.51 4.26 -6.08
C ASP A 188 15.12 4.86 -6.37
N ILE A 189 15.07 6.16 -6.60
CA ILE A 189 13.85 6.88 -7.03
C ILE A 189 13.97 7.21 -8.51
N TYR A 190 12.96 6.85 -9.27
CA TYR A 190 12.73 7.29 -10.65
C TYR A 190 11.47 8.16 -10.63
N ALA A 191 11.65 9.47 -10.54
CA ALA A 191 10.52 10.40 -10.54
C ALA A 191 10.84 11.73 -11.22
N ASP A 192 9.82 12.34 -11.82
CA ASP A 192 9.94 13.64 -12.48
C ASP A 192 9.90 14.79 -11.47
N GLU A 193 9.05 14.67 -10.43
CA GLU A 193 8.94 15.63 -9.35
C GLU A 193 9.11 14.95 -7.98
N ILE A 194 10.01 15.50 -7.15
CA ILE A 194 10.26 15.00 -5.79
C ILE A 194 10.11 16.14 -4.79
N ALA A 195 9.18 16.00 -3.86
CA ALA A 195 8.97 16.91 -2.74
C ALA A 195 9.31 16.21 -1.41
N ILE A 196 10.19 16.81 -0.61
CA ILE A 196 10.60 16.27 0.69
C ILE A 196 10.15 17.27 1.77
N GLU A 197 9.24 16.83 2.64
CA GLU A 197 8.81 17.62 3.79
C GLU A 197 9.82 17.56 4.94
N LYS A 198 9.73 18.53 5.86
CA LYS A 198 10.64 18.62 7.01
C LYS A 198 10.55 17.37 7.88
N GLY A 199 11.63 16.61 7.96
CA GLY A 199 11.72 15.35 8.72
C GLY A 199 11.78 14.10 7.84
N GLY A 200 11.47 14.22 6.55
CA GLY A 200 11.62 13.13 5.59
C GLY A 200 13.10 12.75 5.40
N ILE A 201 13.39 11.46 5.43
CA ILE A 201 14.74 10.91 5.24
C ILE A 201 14.77 10.17 3.91
N PHE A 202 15.62 10.62 2.99
CA PHE A 202 15.91 9.93 1.73
C PHE A 202 17.38 9.52 1.67
N ILE A 203 17.64 8.24 1.40
CA ILE A 203 18.99 7.68 1.27
C ILE A 203 19.05 6.81 0.01
N GLY A 204 19.72 7.29 -1.03
CA GLY A 204 19.93 6.52 -2.26
C GLY A 204 20.18 7.42 -3.46
N GLN A 205 19.85 6.92 -4.65
CA GLN A 205 20.03 7.64 -5.91
C GLN A 205 18.67 8.06 -6.48
N SER A 206 18.55 9.28 -6.96
CA SER A 206 17.38 9.73 -7.72
C SER A 206 17.75 9.94 -9.19
N GLN A 207 16.88 9.47 -10.08
CA GLN A 207 16.97 9.68 -11.53
C GLN A 207 15.64 10.26 -12.02
N LEU A 208 15.73 11.18 -12.98
CA LEU A 208 14.54 11.72 -13.65
C LEU A 208 14.00 10.68 -14.63
N MET A 209 12.68 10.49 -14.65
CA MET A 209 12.04 9.49 -15.51
C MET A 209 11.82 10.11 -16.90
N GLN A 210 12.91 10.33 -17.65
CA GLN A 210 12.88 11.06 -18.93
C GLN A 210 11.77 10.56 -19.89
N LYS A 211 10.64 11.26 -19.86
CA LYS A 211 9.57 11.15 -20.85
C LYS A 211 9.91 12.07 -22.01
N THR A 212 10.92 11.70 -22.79
CA THR A 212 11.35 12.50 -23.96
C THR A 212 10.21 12.57 -24.99
N PRO A 213 9.81 13.77 -25.42
CA PRO A 213 10.17 14.22 -26.76
C PRO A 213 11.13 15.40 -26.67
N PRO A 214 12.03 15.56 -27.66
CA PRO A 214 13.14 16.51 -27.57
C PRO A 214 12.62 17.94 -27.66
N GLN A 215 12.56 18.67 -26.55
CA GLN A 215 12.45 20.11 -26.57
C GLN A 215 13.42 20.77 -25.60
N THR A 216 14.44 21.34 -26.24
CA THR A 216 15.36 22.39 -25.84
C THR A 216 14.85 23.32 -24.75
N GLN A 217 15.42 23.21 -23.56
CA GLN A 217 15.62 24.32 -22.63
C GLN A 217 17.13 24.29 -22.31
N GLY A 218 17.93 25.20 -22.83
CA GLY A 218 17.93 26.59 -22.38
C GLY A 218 19.06 26.73 -21.36
N ALA A 219 20.21 27.18 -21.85
CA ALA A 219 21.49 27.29 -21.15
C ALA A 219 21.42 27.95 -19.76
N GLN A 220 22.14 27.39 -18.78
CA GLN A 220 23.32 28.01 -18.15
C GLN A 220 23.71 27.29 -16.84
N ALA A 221 24.81 26.54 -16.87
CA ALA A 221 25.72 26.40 -15.73
C ALA A 221 27.10 25.93 -16.23
N LYS A 222 27.73 26.73 -17.10
CA LYS A 222 29.17 26.61 -17.38
C LYS A 222 29.92 27.36 -16.28
N ILE A 223 30.08 26.72 -15.11
CA ILE A 223 31.13 27.13 -14.17
C ILE A 223 32.46 26.54 -14.69
N THR A 224 33.13 27.38 -15.47
CA THR A 224 34.54 27.20 -15.83
C THR A 224 35.37 27.36 -14.55
N PRO A 225 36.37 26.49 -14.28
CA PRO A 225 37.27 26.68 -13.15
C PRO A 225 38.11 27.93 -13.34
N LEU A 226 37.97 28.91 -12.43
CA LEU A 226 38.93 29.99 -12.27
C LEU A 226 40.18 29.41 -11.57
N LYS A 227 41.16 28.96 -12.35
CA LYS A 227 42.56 28.92 -11.91
C LYS A 227 43.42 29.48 -13.02
N ALA A 228 43.40 30.81 -13.10
CA ALA A 228 44.44 31.58 -13.77
C ALA A 228 45.74 31.40 -12.98
N ALA A 229 46.62 30.56 -13.52
CA ALA A 229 48.04 30.59 -13.24
C ALA A 229 48.66 31.65 -14.15
N ALA A 230 49.18 32.73 -13.58
CA ALA A 230 50.25 33.55 -14.14
C ALA A 230 50.69 34.61 -13.11
N THR A 231 51.78 34.34 -12.40
CA THR A 231 52.72 35.37 -11.96
C THR A 231 54.12 34.75 -11.99
N PRO A 232 54.93 35.07 -13.01
CA PRO A 232 56.39 34.95 -12.93
C PRO A 232 56.98 36.21 -12.29
N GLU A 233 58.26 36.14 -11.89
CA GLU A 233 59.10 37.19 -11.23
C GLU A 233 59.00 37.16 -9.70
N GLU A 234 60.06 37.09 -8.89
CA GLU A 234 61.47 37.44 -9.10
C GLU A 234 62.37 36.75 -8.04
N HIS A 235 63.57 36.34 -8.47
CA HIS A 235 64.64 35.80 -7.64
C HIS A 235 65.46 36.96 -7.06
N ASN A 236 65.59 37.07 -5.74
CA ASN A 236 66.68 37.83 -5.10
C ASN A 236 66.88 37.28 -3.67
N GLU A 237 67.72 36.26 -3.51
CA GLU A 237 69.12 36.34 -3.13
C GLU A 237 69.35 36.64 -1.62
N LEU A 238 70.05 35.68 -1.03
CA LEU A 238 70.70 35.66 0.27
C LEU A 238 71.51 36.93 0.54
N ALA A 239 71.30 37.61 1.68
CA ALA A 239 72.37 38.09 2.57
C ALA A 239 71.81 39.01 3.68
N SER A 240 71.85 38.55 4.93
CA SER A 240 72.43 39.28 6.08
C SER A 240 71.96 38.68 7.42
N LEU A 241 72.78 37.78 7.96
CA LEU A 241 73.01 37.66 9.40
C LEU A 241 74.24 38.54 9.73
N PRO A 242 74.36 39.18 10.91
CA PRO A 242 74.33 38.47 12.20
C PRO A 242 73.63 39.19 13.38
N MET A 243 73.16 38.36 14.32
CA MET A 243 72.79 38.75 15.69
C MET A 243 74.05 38.94 16.56
N PRO A 244 74.07 39.87 17.52
CA PRO A 244 75.20 40.05 18.43
C PRO A 244 75.10 39.15 19.67
N GLY A 245 76.25 38.68 20.15
CA GLY A 245 76.47 38.39 21.57
C GLY A 245 76.69 36.93 21.94
N LYS A 246 77.95 36.55 22.17
CA LYS A 246 78.54 36.46 23.52
C LYS A 246 79.94 35.84 23.43
N GLN A 247 80.91 36.56 23.98
CA GLN A 247 82.20 36.03 24.38
C GLN A 247 82.00 35.03 25.54
N ALA A 248 82.80 33.96 25.57
CA ALA A 248 83.56 33.58 26.78
C ALA A 248 84.39 32.30 26.54
N LYS A 249 85.72 32.53 26.57
CA LYS A 249 86.79 31.69 27.12
C LYS A 249 87.20 30.39 26.43
#